data_AF-A0AA39H765-F1
#
_entry.id   AF-A0AA39H765-F1
#
_cell.length_a   1.000
_cell.length_b   1.000
_cell.length_c   1.000
_cell.angle_alpha   90.00
_cell.angle_beta   90.00
_cell.angle_gamma   90.00
#
_symmetry.space_group_name_H-M   'P 1'
#
loop_
_entity.id
_entity.type
_entity.pdbx_description
1 polymer ?
#
loop_
_entity_poly.entity_id
_entity_poly.type
_entity_poly.pdbx_seq_one_letter_code
_entity_poly.pdbx_strand_id
1 'polypeptide(L)'
;MATDFEMSLTTYFLLSKVSSIAFLVCSIFGWFGNFLIIAVTIRSKHLKNRCNIRSPSKRYHTFFLINKITSVIFFTCSIFGWFGNSLIITATIRSKHLKNRCNILIAFQALSDFLHQLGHIPYVYFAFSETLISYRSCYFVQFVSFSACDFSTMVMFFIAVDRLIAAKGTTLYSSLNSTFYILAVVMVALAYCIVFKVLAYKSASENMTMCLVPEAISLPTAKLWFMSNGIINIGVIMIYGTLTIIFKNSGPEYRKLNQSLNTIIVSHIFGWFLTMIVTFAATILVKSEWVP
;
A
#
# COMPACT_ATOMS: atom_id res chain seq x y z
N MET A 1 -5.21 -14.71 35.29
CA MET A 1 -5.94 -13.67 34.54
C MET A 1 -5.01 -12.56 34.02
N ALA A 2 -3.98 -12.13 34.76
CA ALA A 2 -2.94 -11.21 34.25
C ALA A 2 -1.93 -11.89 33.28
N THR A 3 -1.66 -13.18 33.46
CA THR A 3 -0.70 -13.97 32.66
C THR A 3 -1.18 -14.28 31.24
N ASP A 4 -2.49 -14.53 31.04
CA ASP A 4 -3.06 -14.69 29.69
C ASP A 4 -3.13 -13.36 28.92
N PHE A 5 -3.23 -12.24 29.64
CA PHE A 5 -3.25 -10.89 29.07
C PHE A 5 -1.87 -10.46 28.56
N GLU A 6 -0.80 -10.73 29.32
CA GLU A 6 0.57 -10.49 28.87
C GLU A 6 0.97 -11.40 27.70
N MET A 7 0.54 -12.66 27.71
CA MET A 7 0.86 -13.61 26.64
C MET A 7 0.16 -13.20 25.33
N SER A 8 -1.11 -12.80 25.37
CA SER A 8 -1.82 -12.33 24.17
C SER A 8 -1.26 -11.02 23.62
N LEU A 9 -0.84 -10.09 24.50
CA LEU A 9 -0.24 -8.80 24.12
C LEU A 9 1.19 -8.96 23.57
N THR A 10 1.98 -9.87 24.15
CA THR A 10 3.34 -10.20 23.70
C THR A 10 3.29 -10.95 22.37
N THR A 11 2.35 -11.87 22.19
CA THR A 11 2.08 -12.50 20.89
C THR A 11 1.57 -11.48 19.87
N TYR A 12 0.73 -10.51 20.25
CA TYR A 12 0.33 -9.40 19.37
C TYR A 12 1.52 -8.52 18.98
N PHE A 13 2.43 -8.24 19.93
CA PHE A 13 3.65 -7.47 19.68
C PHE A 13 4.65 -8.22 18.80
N LEU A 14 4.81 -9.52 19.01
CA LEU A 14 5.65 -10.38 18.17
C LEU A 14 5.05 -10.55 16.78
N LEU A 15 3.74 -10.77 16.67
CA LEU A 15 3.03 -10.85 15.39
C LEU A 15 3.02 -9.51 14.66
N SER A 16 2.87 -8.41 15.39
CA SER A 16 2.97 -7.05 14.87
C SER A 16 4.40 -6.75 14.40
N LYS A 17 5.43 -7.17 15.14
CA LYS A 17 6.83 -7.04 14.72
C LYS A 17 7.18 -7.95 13.53
N VAL A 18 6.70 -9.20 13.51
CA VAL A 18 6.91 -10.15 12.40
C VAL A 18 6.15 -9.68 11.17
N SER A 19 4.90 -9.23 11.32
CA SER A 19 4.14 -8.57 10.26
C SER A 19 4.84 -7.30 9.81
N SER A 20 5.37 -6.47 10.71
CA SER A 20 6.11 -5.23 10.35
C SER A 20 7.44 -5.51 9.67
N ILE A 21 8.17 -6.53 10.09
CA ILE A 21 9.41 -6.94 9.42
C ILE A 21 9.07 -7.52 8.06
N ALA A 22 8.05 -8.38 7.97
CA ALA A 22 7.56 -8.88 6.68
C ALA A 22 7.05 -7.74 5.79
N PHE A 23 6.36 -6.74 6.33
CA PHE A 23 5.82 -5.60 5.59
C PHE A 23 6.91 -4.61 5.20
N LEU A 24 7.90 -4.39 6.06
CA LEU A 24 9.10 -3.58 5.79
C LEU A 24 9.95 -4.27 4.73
N VAL A 25 10.18 -5.58 4.84
CA VAL A 25 10.84 -6.41 3.83
C VAL A 25 10.03 -6.38 2.53
N CYS A 26 8.72 -6.63 2.55
CA CYS A 26 7.85 -6.55 1.37
C CYS A 26 7.79 -5.16 0.75
N SER A 27 7.84 -4.12 1.58
CA SER A 27 7.92 -2.73 1.13
C SER A 27 9.26 -2.53 0.45
N ILE A 28 10.38 -2.73 1.14
CA ILE A 28 11.74 -2.60 0.57
C ILE A 28 11.90 -3.42 -0.74
N PHE A 29 11.43 -4.66 -0.77
CA PHE A 29 11.51 -5.53 -1.96
C PHE A 29 10.52 -5.13 -3.05
N GLY A 30 9.31 -4.69 -2.68
CA GLY A 30 8.33 -4.17 -3.62
C GLY A 30 8.77 -2.83 -4.23
N TRP A 31 9.55 -2.05 -3.51
CA TRP A 31 10.15 -0.83 -4.01
C TRP A 31 11.32 -1.11 -4.94
N PHE A 32 12.12 -2.14 -4.65
CA PHE A 32 13.11 -2.65 -5.61
C PHE A 32 12.42 -3.12 -6.89
N GLY A 33 11.28 -3.82 -6.78
CA GLY A 33 10.47 -4.27 -7.91
C GLY A 33 9.94 -3.11 -8.77
N ASN A 34 9.30 -2.12 -8.15
CA ASN A 34 8.82 -0.92 -8.85
C ASN A 34 9.97 -0.10 -9.45
N PHE A 35 11.09 0.08 -8.73
CA PHE A 35 12.30 0.72 -9.25
C PHE A 35 12.88 -0.05 -10.44
N LEU A 36 12.90 -1.38 -10.40
CA LEU A 36 13.38 -2.22 -11.51
C LEU A 36 12.46 -2.10 -12.72
N ILE A 37 11.14 -2.21 -12.54
CA ILE A 37 10.14 -2.06 -13.62
C ILE A 37 10.27 -0.68 -14.26
N ILE A 38 10.38 0.36 -13.45
CA ILE A 38 10.49 1.74 -13.90
C ILE A 38 11.84 1.98 -14.60
N ALA A 39 12.96 1.60 -13.99
CA ALA A 39 14.29 1.74 -14.59
C ALA A 39 14.41 0.97 -15.91
N VAL A 40 13.73 -0.16 -16.03
CA VAL A 40 13.71 -0.99 -17.25
C VAL A 40 12.75 -0.46 -18.28
N THR A 41 11.59 0.07 -17.89
CA THR A 41 10.67 0.76 -18.79
C THR A 41 11.34 2.01 -19.38
N ILE A 42 12.08 2.74 -18.55
CA ILE A 42 12.95 3.85 -18.96
C ILE A 42 14.05 3.35 -19.89
N ARG A 43 14.80 2.30 -19.52
CA ARG A 43 15.86 1.75 -20.38
C ARG A 43 15.34 1.19 -21.71
N SER A 44 14.14 0.61 -21.71
CA SER A 44 13.44 0.11 -22.90
C SER A 44 13.01 1.24 -23.84
N LYS A 45 12.59 2.40 -23.29
CA LYS A 45 12.31 3.63 -24.04
C LYS A 45 13.58 4.37 -24.49
N HIS A 46 14.62 4.47 -23.65
CA HIS A 46 15.91 5.05 -24.00
C HIS A 46 16.61 4.28 -25.14
N LEU A 47 16.42 2.96 -25.21
CA LEU A 47 16.87 2.13 -26.33
C LEU A 47 16.05 2.34 -27.61
N LYS A 48 14.81 2.85 -27.51
CA LYS A 48 13.97 3.25 -28.67
C LYS A 48 14.54 4.47 -29.39
N ASN A 49 15.16 5.41 -28.66
CA ASN A 49 15.68 6.66 -29.22
C ASN A 49 17.15 6.59 -29.66
N ARG A 50 17.95 5.61 -29.18
CA ARG A 50 19.40 5.52 -29.48
C ARG A 50 19.82 4.45 -30.48
N CYS A 51 18.93 3.59 -30.93
CA CYS A 51 19.28 2.54 -31.90
C CYS A 51 18.29 2.53 -33.08
N ASN A 52 18.71 3.15 -34.18
CA ASN A 52 18.11 2.89 -35.50
C ASN A 52 18.35 1.43 -35.96
N ILE A 53 19.20 0.65 -35.28
CA ILE A 53 19.49 -0.74 -35.66
C ILE A 53 19.86 -1.57 -34.40
N ARG A 54 18.88 -2.13 -33.68
CA ARG A 54 19.12 -3.39 -32.93
C ARG A 54 17.82 -4.12 -32.63
N SER A 55 17.78 -5.38 -33.07
CA SER A 55 16.64 -6.28 -33.18
C SER A 55 15.54 -6.14 -32.10
N PRO A 56 14.26 -6.02 -32.49
CA PRO A 56 13.14 -5.94 -31.56
C PRO A 56 13.07 -7.12 -30.57
N SER A 57 13.52 -8.33 -30.93
CA SER A 57 13.40 -9.51 -30.07
C SER A 57 14.19 -9.42 -28.74
N LYS A 58 15.39 -8.81 -28.73
CA LYS A 58 16.19 -8.68 -27.48
C LYS A 58 15.53 -7.74 -26.45
N ARG A 59 14.78 -6.74 -26.92
CA ARG A 59 14.06 -5.78 -26.06
C ARG A 59 12.87 -6.43 -25.36
N TYR A 60 12.06 -7.19 -26.09
CA TYR A 60 10.94 -7.93 -25.52
C TYR A 60 11.43 -8.94 -24.47
N HIS A 61 12.48 -9.70 -24.78
CA HIS A 61 13.06 -10.66 -23.84
C HIS A 61 13.53 -10.00 -22.52
N THR A 62 14.16 -8.83 -22.61
CA THR A 62 14.62 -8.09 -21.41
C THR A 62 13.44 -7.59 -20.59
N PHE A 63 12.41 -7.04 -21.23
CA PHE A 63 11.18 -6.58 -20.57
C PHE A 63 10.46 -7.71 -19.82
N PHE A 64 10.22 -8.85 -20.48
CA PHE A 64 9.59 -10.01 -19.84
C PHE A 64 10.44 -10.61 -18.72
N LEU A 65 11.76 -10.69 -18.90
CA LEU A 65 12.67 -11.18 -17.86
C LEU A 65 12.58 -10.34 -16.57
N ILE A 66 12.54 -9.02 -16.70
CA ILE A 66 12.39 -8.12 -15.54
C ILE A 66 11.03 -8.29 -14.87
N ASN A 67 9.94 -8.35 -15.65
CA ASN A 67 8.62 -8.57 -15.08
C ASN A 67 8.53 -9.94 -14.36
N LYS A 68 9.15 -11.00 -14.90
CA LYS A 68 9.23 -12.30 -14.23
C LYS A 68 9.97 -12.20 -12.89
N ILE A 69 11.18 -11.63 -12.87
CA ILE A 69 11.96 -11.45 -11.64
C ILE A 69 11.17 -10.65 -10.61
N THR A 70 10.61 -9.52 -11.02
CA THR A 70 9.82 -8.66 -10.14
C THR A 70 8.55 -9.35 -9.63
N SER A 71 7.87 -10.12 -10.47
CA SER A 71 6.67 -10.88 -10.08
C SER A 71 6.97 -11.94 -9.03
N VAL A 72 8.11 -12.63 -9.13
CA VAL A 72 8.53 -13.64 -8.14
C VAL A 72 8.80 -12.98 -6.80
N ILE A 73 9.48 -11.84 -6.81
CA ILE A 73 9.77 -11.07 -5.59
C ILE A 73 8.46 -10.61 -4.93
N PHE A 74 7.56 -9.97 -5.68
CA PHE A 74 6.28 -9.51 -5.15
C PHE A 74 5.39 -10.64 -4.66
N PHE A 75 5.36 -11.77 -5.36
CA PHE A 75 4.55 -12.92 -4.96
C PHE A 75 5.09 -13.56 -3.67
N THR A 76 6.40 -13.74 -3.56
CA THR A 76 7.04 -14.24 -2.34
C THR A 76 6.73 -13.32 -1.16
N CYS A 77 6.83 -12.01 -1.36
CA CYS A 77 6.43 -11.00 -0.39
C CYS A 77 4.94 -11.13 0.01
N SER A 78 4.06 -11.34 -0.98
CA SER A 78 2.62 -11.50 -0.76
C SER A 78 2.28 -12.71 0.12
N ILE A 79 3.02 -13.81 0.01
CA ILE A 79 2.82 -14.99 0.88
C ILE A 79 3.03 -14.63 2.36
N PHE A 80 4.12 -13.92 2.67
CA PHE A 80 4.38 -13.46 4.04
C PHE A 80 3.34 -12.44 4.50
N GLY A 81 2.93 -11.55 3.60
CA GLY A 81 1.87 -10.57 3.83
C GLY A 81 0.52 -11.23 4.16
N TRP A 82 0.09 -12.22 3.37
CA TRP A 82 -1.14 -12.96 3.61
C TRP A 82 -1.14 -13.66 4.96
N PHE A 83 -0.04 -14.32 5.32
CA PHE A 83 0.09 -14.96 6.62
C PHE A 83 0.00 -13.96 7.77
N GLY A 84 0.77 -12.86 7.73
CA GLY A 84 0.76 -11.84 8.76
C GLY A 84 -0.60 -11.15 8.92
N ASN A 85 -1.22 -10.76 7.81
CA ASN A 85 -2.53 -10.10 7.82
C ASN A 85 -3.65 -11.04 8.31
N SER A 86 -3.62 -12.33 7.92
CA SER A 86 -4.58 -13.33 8.38
C SER A 86 -4.52 -13.54 9.89
N LEU A 87 -3.32 -13.47 10.49
CA LEU A 87 -3.15 -13.57 11.93
C LEU A 87 -3.74 -12.36 12.67
N ILE A 88 -3.53 -11.15 12.16
CA ILE A 88 -4.11 -9.92 12.74
C ILE A 88 -5.64 -9.99 12.71
N ILE A 89 -6.21 -10.38 11.56
CA ILE A 89 -7.67 -10.54 11.39
C ILE A 89 -8.20 -11.59 12.37
N THR A 90 -7.59 -12.78 12.40
CA THR A 90 -8.00 -13.89 13.27
C THR A 90 -7.93 -13.51 14.74
N ALA A 91 -6.85 -12.84 15.16
CA ALA A 91 -6.66 -12.42 16.54
C ALA A 91 -7.68 -11.35 16.97
N THR A 92 -8.01 -10.41 16.07
CA THR A 92 -9.05 -9.38 16.33
C THR A 92 -10.45 -9.99 16.44
N ILE A 93 -10.77 -10.99 15.62
CA ILE A 93 -12.07 -11.67 15.67
C ILE A 93 -12.23 -12.49 16.96
N ARG A 94 -11.18 -13.26 17.32
CA ARG A 94 -11.21 -14.17 18.48
C ARG A 94 -11.18 -13.45 19.82
N SER A 95 -10.40 -12.38 19.96
CA SER A 95 -10.26 -11.70 21.25
C SER A 95 -11.33 -10.63 21.45
N LYS A 96 -12.18 -10.82 22.47
CA LYS A 96 -13.15 -9.78 22.88
C LYS A 96 -12.47 -8.51 23.38
N HIS A 97 -11.30 -8.64 24.01
CA HIS A 97 -10.52 -7.51 24.55
C HIS A 97 -9.88 -6.64 23.48
N LEU A 98 -9.76 -7.16 22.24
CA LEU A 98 -9.17 -6.43 21.13
C LEU A 98 -10.20 -5.70 20.27
N LYS A 99 -11.50 -5.71 20.62
CA LYS A 99 -12.57 -5.09 19.81
C LYS A 99 -12.76 -3.59 20.09
N ASN A 100 -11.67 -2.88 20.35
CA ASN A 100 -11.67 -1.42 20.42
C ASN A 100 -11.66 -0.81 19.02
N ARG A 101 -12.18 0.42 18.87
CA ARG A 101 -12.29 1.15 17.59
C ARG A 101 -11.04 1.05 16.71
N CYS A 102 -9.89 1.47 17.25
CA CYS A 102 -8.65 1.45 16.49
C CYS A 102 -8.26 0.05 16.03
N ASN A 103 -8.48 -0.97 16.86
CA ASN A 103 -8.13 -2.35 16.51
C ASN A 103 -9.06 -2.92 15.43
N ILE A 104 -10.33 -2.51 15.43
CA ILE A 104 -11.25 -2.84 14.34
C ILE A 104 -10.79 -2.18 13.03
N LEU A 105 -10.36 -0.91 13.08
CA LEU A 105 -9.78 -0.24 11.90
C LEU A 105 -8.49 -0.93 11.43
N ILE A 106 -7.63 -1.39 12.35
CA ILE A 106 -6.44 -2.19 12.02
C ILE A 106 -6.81 -3.53 11.38
N ALA A 107 -7.91 -4.16 11.78
CA ALA A 107 -8.39 -5.38 11.12
C ALA A 107 -8.91 -5.09 9.70
N PHE A 108 -9.61 -3.97 9.48
CA PHE A 108 -10.00 -3.52 8.14
C PHE A 108 -8.77 -3.23 7.27
N GLN A 109 -7.75 -2.59 7.83
CA GLN A 109 -6.46 -2.35 7.19
C GLN A 109 -5.82 -3.68 6.74
N ALA A 110 -5.69 -4.65 7.66
CA ALA A 110 -5.11 -5.95 7.37
C ALA A 110 -5.90 -6.73 6.31
N LEU A 111 -7.23 -6.66 6.34
CA LEU A 111 -8.10 -7.24 5.30
C LEU A 111 -7.85 -6.58 3.95
N SER A 112 -7.73 -5.26 3.92
CA SER A 112 -7.44 -4.52 2.70
C SER A 112 -6.07 -4.87 2.13
N ASP A 113 -5.05 -4.97 2.97
CA ASP A 113 -3.70 -5.33 2.55
C ASP A 113 -3.64 -6.78 2.02
N PHE A 114 -4.41 -7.69 2.62
CA PHE A 114 -4.59 -9.05 2.10
C PHE A 114 -5.21 -9.05 0.69
N LEU A 115 -6.33 -8.34 0.50
CA LEU A 115 -7.04 -8.26 -0.79
C LEU A 115 -6.23 -7.54 -1.88
N HIS A 116 -5.48 -6.51 -1.49
CA HIS A 116 -4.56 -5.82 -2.38
C HIS A 116 -3.49 -6.79 -2.92
N GLN A 117 -2.91 -7.61 -2.05
CA GLN A 117 -1.86 -8.56 -2.42
C GLN A 117 -2.35 -9.69 -3.34
N LEU A 118 -3.65 -10.00 -3.38
CA LEU A 118 -4.22 -10.93 -4.36
C LEU A 118 -3.96 -10.50 -5.82
N GLY A 119 -3.77 -9.20 -6.06
CA GLY A 119 -3.47 -8.65 -7.38
C GLY A 119 -2.10 -9.05 -7.92
N HIS A 120 -1.22 -9.59 -7.08
CA HIS A 120 0.06 -10.14 -7.53
C HIS A 120 -0.09 -11.51 -8.21
N ILE A 121 -1.18 -12.25 -7.95
CA ILE A 121 -1.46 -13.54 -8.61
C ILE A 121 -1.61 -13.36 -10.15
N PRO A 122 -2.52 -12.51 -10.65
CA PRO A 122 -2.64 -12.29 -12.09
C PRO A 122 -1.35 -11.69 -12.66
N TYR A 123 -0.65 -10.82 -11.93
CA TYR A 123 0.61 -10.25 -12.37
C TYR A 123 1.68 -11.32 -12.66
N VAL A 124 1.86 -12.31 -11.76
CA VAL A 124 2.76 -13.45 -12.00
C VAL A 124 2.32 -14.24 -13.23
N TYR A 125 1.03 -14.54 -13.35
CA TYR A 125 0.50 -15.31 -14.48
C TYR A 125 0.83 -14.64 -15.83
N PHE A 126 0.56 -13.35 -15.98
CA PHE A 126 0.84 -12.60 -17.22
C PHE A 126 2.34 -12.42 -17.46
N ALA A 127 3.15 -12.25 -16.41
CA ALA A 127 4.60 -12.14 -16.53
C ALA A 127 5.24 -13.45 -17.05
N PHE A 128 4.81 -14.61 -16.56
CA PHE A 128 5.34 -15.91 -16.98
C PHE A 128 4.79 -16.38 -18.32
N SER A 129 3.53 -16.06 -18.62
CA SER A 129 2.89 -16.37 -19.91
C SER A 129 3.32 -15.43 -21.03
N GLU A 130 4.13 -14.42 -20.72
CA GLU A 130 4.60 -13.38 -21.65
C GLU A 130 3.46 -12.71 -22.44
N THR A 131 2.30 -12.57 -21.80
CA THR A 131 1.09 -12.03 -22.42
C THR A 131 0.82 -10.62 -21.94
N LEU A 132 0.60 -9.70 -22.88
CA LEU A 132 0.13 -8.36 -22.61
C LEU A 132 -1.39 -8.33 -22.72
N ILE A 133 -2.03 -7.54 -21.87
CA ILE A 133 -3.48 -7.41 -21.80
C ILE A 133 -3.89 -5.96 -21.99
N SER A 134 -5.11 -5.72 -22.50
CA SER A 134 -5.63 -4.36 -22.63
C SER A 134 -5.90 -3.71 -21.27
N TYR A 135 -5.80 -2.39 -21.16
CA TYR A 135 -6.01 -1.68 -19.88
C TYR A 135 -7.40 -1.95 -19.33
N ARG A 136 -8.40 -2.01 -20.22
CA ARG A 136 -9.79 -2.32 -19.85
C ARG A 136 -9.93 -3.71 -19.21
N SER A 137 -9.34 -4.73 -19.80
CA SER A 137 -9.40 -6.08 -19.25
C SER A 137 -8.60 -6.17 -17.94
N CYS A 138 -7.42 -5.54 -17.87
CA CYS A 138 -6.65 -5.49 -16.64
C CYS A 138 -7.36 -4.74 -15.50
N TYR A 139 -8.09 -3.67 -15.81
CA TYR A 139 -8.90 -2.94 -14.83
C TYR A 139 -9.89 -3.84 -14.09
N PHE A 140 -10.57 -4.73 -14.83
CA PHE A 140 -11.51 -5.68 -14.22
C PHE A 140 -10.80 -6.77 -13.43
N VAL A 141 -9.68 -7.30 -13.94
CA VAL A 141 -8.85 -8.29 -13.23
C VAL A 141 -8.33 -7.73 -11.90
N GLN A 142 -7.85 -6.49 -11.90
CA GLN A 142 -7.30 -5.81 -10.73
C GLN A 142 -8.32 -5.00 -9.95
N PHE A 143 -9.63 -5.13 -10.25
CA PHE A 143 -10.66 -4.28 -9.68
C PHE A 143 -10.66 -4.33 -8.15
N VAL A 144 -10.63 -5.54 -7.58
CA VAL A 144 -10.65 -5.77 -6.13
C VAL A 144 -9.36 -5.26 -5.50
N SER A 145 -8.20 -5.66 -6.01
CA SER A 145 -6.91 -5.31 -5.43
C SER A 145 -6.63 -3.81 -5.46
N PHE A 146 -7.02 -3.14 -6.54
CA PHE A 146 -6.91 -1.70 -6.63
C PHE A 146 -7.89 -0.99 -5.66
N SER A 147 -9.11 -1.50 -5.49
CA SER A 147 -10.05 -0.93 -4.50
C SER A 147 -9.53 -1.11 -3.06
N ALA A 148 -8.91 -2.24 -2.78
CA ALA A 148 -8.31 -2.52 -1.49
C ALA A 148 -7.07 -1.63 -1.22
N CYS A 149 -6.31 -1.25 -2.25
CA CYS A 149 -5.24 -0.27 -2.10
C CYS A 149 -5.79 1.10 -1.67
N ASP A 150 -6.83 1.59 -2.36
CA ASP A 150 -7.45 2.88 -2.05
C ASP A 150 -8.07 2.93 -0.66
N PHE A 151 -8.78 1.86 -0.29
CA PHE A 151 -9.42 1.71 1.01
C PHE A 151 -8.37 1.68 2.13
N SER A 152 -7.28 0.93 1.93
CA SER A 152 -6.12 0.83 2.84
C SER A 152 -5.54 2.22 3.13
N THR A 153 -5.25 3.03 2.10
CA THR A 153 -4.70 4.38 2.30
C THR A 153 -5.61 5.25 3.17
N MET A 154 -6.93 5.19 2.96
CA MET A 154 -7.88 5.99 3.73
C MET A 154 -8.03 5.50 5.17
N VAL A 155 -8.15 4.20 5.39
CA VAL A 155 -8.24 3.61 6.72
C VAL A 155 -6.98 3.94 7.53
N MET A 156 -5.80 3.86 6.93
CA MET A 156 -4.54 4.22 7.56
C MET A 156 -4.52 5.69 8.06
N PHE A 157 -5.04 6.62 7.26
CA PHE A 157 -5.20 8.01 7.68
C PHE A 157 -6.12 8.16 8.88
N PHE A 158 -7.28 7.49 8.87
CA PHE A 158 -8.20 7.55 10.01
C PHE A 158 -7.70 6.84 11.26
N ILE A 159 -6.86 5.82 11.13
CA ILE A 159 -6.12 5.22 12.26
C ILE A 159 -5.20 6.28 12.90
N ALA A 160 -4.49 7.06 12.09
CA ALA A 160 -3.63 8.15 12.57
C ALA A 160 -4.44 9.19 13.36
N VAL A 161 -5.57 9.62 12.79
CA VAL A 161 -6.48 10.58 13.42
C VAL A 161 -7.06 10.04 14.73
N ASP A 162 -7.56 8.80 14.75
CA ASP A 162 -8.11 8.16 15.95
C ASP A 162 -7.09 8.16 17.09
N ARG A 163 -5.83 7.81 16.79
CA ARG A 163 -4.73 7.83 17.76
C ARG A 163 -4.42 9.23 18.28
N LEU A 164 -4.47 10.25 17.41
CA LEU A 164 -4.27 11.64 17.82
C LEU A 164 -5.38 12.13 18.75
N ILE A 165 -6.64 11.79 18.45
CA ILE A 165 -7.78 12.15 19.30
C ILE A 165 -7.64 11.46 20.66
N ALA A 166 -7.32 10.16 20.67
CA ALA A 166 -7.10 9.39 21.89
C ALA A 166 -5.95 9.96 22.74
N ALA A 167 -4.89 10.50 22.12
CA ALA A 167 -3.76 11.10 22.81
C ALA A 167 -4.03 12.52 23.34
N LYS A 168 -4.89 13.32 22.68
CA LYS A 168 -5.15 14.72 23.04
C LYS A 168 -6.30 14.91 24.04
N GLY A 169 -7.26 13.99 24.14
CA GLY A 169 -8.41 14.16 25.04
C GLY A 169 -9.18 12.89 25.31
N THR A 170 -8.90 12.27 26.47
CA THR A 170 -9.57 11.05 26.96
C THR A 170 -11.07 11.24 27.20
N THR A 171 -11.50 12.43 27.62
CA THR A 171 -12.91 12.76 27.91
C THR A 171 -13.78 12.92 26.66
N LEU A 172 -13.28 13.63 25.63
CA LEU A 172 -13.97 13.76 24.32
C LEU A 172 -13.95 12.44 23.53
N TYR A 173 -12.87 11.65 23.67
CA TYR A 173 -12.78 10.34 23.01
C TYR A 173 -13.78 9.33 23.59
N SER A 174 -14.03 9.39 24.92
CA SER A 174 -14.93 8.47 25.62
C SER A 174 -16.42 8.72 25.29
N SER A 175 -16.81 9.97 24.99
CA SER A 175 -18.21 10.31 24.66
C SER A 175 -18.61 9.94 23.23
N LEU A 176 -17.66 9.56 22.37
CA LEU A 176 -17.90 9.34 20.96
C LEU A 176 -18.33 7.88 20.69
N ASN A 177 -19.47 7.69 20.03
CA ASN A 177 -19.99 6.36 19.74
C ASN A 177 -19.09 5.59 18.76
N SER A 178 -18.61 4.43 19.19
CA SER A 178 -17.64 3.63 18.44
C SER A 178 -18.17 3.13 17.10
N THR A 179 -19.42 2.68 17.06
CA THR A 179 -20.05 2.13 15.86
C THR A 179 -20.24 3.20 14.80
N PHE A 180 -20.75 4.36 15.21
CA PHE A 180 -20.98 5.48 14.28
C PHE A 180 -19.66 6.01 13.69
N TYR A 181 -18.61 6.10 14.51
CA TYR A 181 -17.28 6.50 14.04
C TYR A 181 -16.73 5.55 12.98
N ILE A 182 -16.72 4.24 13.25
CA ILE A 182 -16.22 3.24 12.30
C ILE A 182 -17.04 3.29 11.01
N LEU A 183 -18.37 3.38 11.10
CA LEU A 183 -19.24 3.48 9.95
C LEU A 183 -18.91 4.72 9.10
N ALA A 184 -18.73 5.89 9.73
CA ALA A 184 -18.36 7.11 9.04
C ALA A 184 -17.00 6.99 8.32
N VAL A 185 -16.00 6.41 8.99
CA VAL A 185 -14.67 6.15 8.40
C VAL A 185 -14.77 5.25 7.17
N VAL A 186 -15.49 4.13 7.29
CA VAL A 186 -15.69 3.19 6.18
C VAL A 186 -16.41 3.86 5.01
N MET A 187 -17.45 4.66 5.29
CA MET A 187 -18.19 5.39 4.25
C MET A 187 -17.30 6.39 3.50
N VAL A 188 -16.45 7.14 4.20
CA VAL A 188 -15.51 8.08 3.56
C VAL A 188 -14.47 7.33 2.73
N ALA A 189 -13.92 6.23 3.26
CA ALA A 189 -12.96 5.40 2.54
C ALA A 189 -13.57 4.79 1.26
N LEU A 190 -14.82 4.31 1.33
CA LEU A 190 -15.54 3.79 0.16
C LEU A 190 -15.85 4.89 -0.87
N ALA A 191 -16.26 6.08 -0.41
CA ALA A 191 -16.48 7.21 -1.31
C ALA A 191 -15.20 7.58 -2.08
N TYR A 192 -14.05 7.61 -1.41
CA TYR A 192 -12.75 7.81 -2.05
C TYR A 192 -12.45 6.75 -3.11
N CYS A 193 -12.67 5.47 -2.78
CA CYS A 193 -12.51 4.37 -3.73
C CYS A 193 -13.39 4.57 -4.97
N ILE A 194 -14.68 4.88 -4.79
CA ILE A 194 -15.63 5.07 -5.89
C ILE A 194 -15.17 6.17 -6.85
N VAL A 195 -14.72 7.31 -6.32
CA VAL A 195 -14.22 8.44 -7.13
C VAL A 195 -13.08 7.98 -8.04
N PHE A 196 -12.07 7.33 -7.47
CA PHE A 196 -10.93 6.84 -8.26
C PHE A 196 -11.29 5.69 -9.20
N LYS A 197 -12.27 4.85 -8.85
CA LYS A 197 -12.76 3.79 -9.74
C LYS A 197 -13.47 4.33 -10.97
N VAL A 198 -14.28 5.38 -10.81
CA VAL A 198 -14.94 6.05 -11.93
C VAL A 198 -13.91 6.72 -12.84
N LEU A 199 -12.91 7.38 -12.26
CA LEU A 199 -11.80 7.98 -13.02
C LEU A 199 -10.99 6.91 -13.77
N ALA A 200 -10.63 5.82 -13.09
CA ALA A 200 -9.90 4.70 -13.66
C ALA A 200 -10.67 4.06 -14.83
N TYR A 201 -11.97 3.80 -14.66
CA TYR A 201 -12.83 3.25 -15.70
C TYR A 201 -12.91 4.15 -16.93
N LYS A 202 -13.12 5.46 -16.74
CA LYS A 202 -13.14 6.43 -17.85
C LYS A 202 -11.80 6.51 -18.57
N SER A 203 -10.70 6.19 -17.89
CA SER A 203 -9.35 6.19 -18.45
C SER A 203 -8.92 4.86 -19.07
N ALA A 204 -9.74 3.81 -18.92
CA ALA A 204 -9.42 2.48 -19.43
C ALA A 204 -9.50 2.50 -20.96
N SER A 205 -8.39 2.16 -21.60
CA SER A 205 -8.23 2.15 -23.07
C SER A 205 -7.88 0.74 -23.56
N GLU A 206 -7.83 0.54 -24.88
CA GLU A 206 -7.44 -0.75 -25.48
C GLU A 206 -5.91 -0.89 -25.66
N ASN A 207 -5.12 -0.01 -25.03
CA ASN A 207 -3.66 -0.13 -25.05
C ASN A 207 -3.21 -1.38 -24.28
N MET A 208 -2.14 -2.01 -24.75
CA MET A 208 -1.60 -3.24 -24.16
C MET A 208 -0.56 -2.93 -23.08
N THR A 209 -0.62 -3.62 -21.94
CA THR A 209 0.36 -3.52 -20.84
C THR A 209 0.48 -4.80 -20.04
N MET A 210 1.48 -4.83 -19.14
CA MET A 210 1.53 -5.80 -18.06
C MET A 210 0.47 -5.49 -17.02
N CYS A 211 -0.22 -6.52 -16.52
CA CYS A 211 -1.35 -6.28 -15.63
C CYS A 211 -0.92 -6.01 -14.18
N LEU A 212 -0.47 -4.79 -13.93
CA LEU A 212 -0.15 -4.26 -12.61
C LEU A 212 -1.09 -3.09 -12.27
N VAL A 213 -1.40 -2.91 -10.99
CA VAL A 213 -2.38 -1.90 -10.51
C VAL A 213 -2.20 -0.49 -11.11
N PRO A 214 -1.02 0.17 -11.04
CA PRO A 214 -0.85 1.51 -11.59
C PRO A 214 -0.77 1.54 -13.12
N GLU A 215 -0.55 0.40 -13.78
CA GLU A 215 -0.45 0.28 -15.23
C GLU A 215 -1.82 0.08 -15.92
N ALA A 216 -2.85 -0.32 -15.16
CA ALA A 216 -4.21 -0.53 -15.67
C ALA A 216 -4.96 0.76 -16.04
N ILE A 217 -4.36 1.93 -15.82
CA ILE A 217 -4.97 3.25 -16.00
C ILE A 217 -4.08 4.17 -16.83
N SER A 218 -4.68 5.19 -17.46
CA SER A 218 -3.92 6.18 -18.23
C SER A 218 -2.93 6.96 -17.37
N LEU A 219 -1.81 7.40 -17.98
CA LEU A 219 -0.76 8.16 -17.28
C LEU A 219 -1.27 9.42 -16.55
N PRO A 220 -2.18 10.25 -17.09
CA PRO A 220 -2.73 11.40 -16.37
C PRO A 220 -3.52 10.99 -15.12
N THR A 221 -4.30 9.91 -15.22
CA THR A 221 -5.12 9.39 -14.11
C THR A 221 -4.23 8.77 -13.03
N ALA A 222 -3.21 8.01 -13.44
CA ALA A 222 -2.19 7.48 -12.53
C ALA A 222 -1.49 8.59 -11.76
N LYS A 223 -1.07 9.67 -12.45
CA LYS A 223 -0.42 10.82 -11.80
C LYS A 223 -1.33 11.47 -10.76
N LEU A 224 -2.60 11.70 -11.09
CA LEU A 224 -3.57 12.27 -10.15
C LEU A 224 -3.76 11.36 -8.92
N TRP A 225 -3.88 10.05 -9.15
CA TRP A 225 -3.98 9.05 -8.09
C TRP A 225 -2.74 9.04 -7.17
N PHE A 226 -1.54 9.04 -7.74
CA PHE A 226 -0.29 9.12 -6.98
C PHE A 226 -0.21 10.43 -6.19
N MET A 227 -0.58 11.58 -6.78
CA MET A 227 -0.60 12.86 -6.06
C MET A 227 -1.57 12.86 -4.88
N SER A 228 -2.77 12.32 -5.07
CA SER A 228 -3.77 12.19 -4.00
C SER A 228 -3.26 11.31 -2.85
N ASN A 229 -2.73 10.12 -3.16
CA ASN A 229 -2.12 9.24 -2.17
C ASN A 229 -0.93 9.92 -1.47
N GLY A 230 -0.12 10.68 -2.21
CA GLY A 230 0.98 11.45 -1.65
C GLY A 230 0.52 12.48 -0.60
N ILE A 231 -0.54 13.24 -0.90
CA ILE A 231 -1.12 14.23 0.04
C ILE A 231 -1.62 13.54 1.32
N ILE A 232 -2.35 12.43 1.18
CA ILE A 232 -2.86 11.68 2.33
C ILE A 232 -1.70 11.18 3.20
N ASN A 233 -0.67 10.59 2.58
CA ASN A 233 0.51 10.10 3.29
C ASN A 233 1.27 11.23 4.01
N ILE A 234 1.39 12.42 3.41
CA ILE A 234 1.96 13.61 4.09
C ILE A 234 1.11 13.97 5.33
N GLY A 235 -0.21 13.94 5.21
CA GLY A 235 -1.11 14.15 6.35
C GLY A 235 -0.87 13.15 7.49
N VAL A 236 -0.69 11.85 7.15
CA VAL A 236 -0.34 10.81 8.11
C VAL A 236 0.98 11.15 8.83
N ILE A 237 2.03 11.56 8.09
CA ILE A 237 3.32 11.96 8.68
C ILE A 237 3.15 13.08 9.70
N MET A 238 2.41 14.14 9.35
CA MET A 238 2.21 15.29 10.23
C MET A 238 1.50 14.89 11.53
N ILE A 239 0.49 14.02 11.44
CA ILE A 239 -0.23 13.50 12.61
C ILE A 239 0.70 12.66 13.49
N TYR A 240 1.48 11.75 12.92
CA TYR A 240 2.40 10.90 13.70
C TYR A 240 3.60 11.66 14.28
N GLY A 241 4.08 12.70 13.59
CA GLY A 241 5.07 13.63 14.13
C GLY A 241 4.54 14.31 15.38
N THR A 242 3.30 14.80 15.34
CA THR A 242 2.61 15.40 16.50
C THR A 242 2.45 14.40 17.63
N LEU A 243 2.01 13.17 17.33
CA LEU A 243 1.88 12.09 18.30
C LEU A 243 3.21 11.77 18.99
N THR A 244 4.30 11.71 18.22
CA THR A 244 5.64 11.43 18.76
C THR A 244 6.08 12.51 19.75
N ILE A 245 5.78 13.77 19.47
CA ILE A 245 6.06 14.90 20.39
C ILE A 245 5.23 14.76 21.68
N ILE A 246 3.94 14.45 21.57
CA ILE A 246 3.06 14.25 22.73
C ILE A 246 3.55 13.08 23.60
N PHE A 247 3.94 11.96 22.99
CA PHE A 247 4.41 10.78 23.72
C PHE A 247 5.78 10.95 24.35
N LYS A 248 6.65 11.79 23.77
CA LYS A 248 7.92 12.16 24.40
C LYS A 248 7.70 12.83 25.77
N ASN A 249 6.58 13.53 25.91
CA ASN A 249 6.19 14.22 27.14
C ASN A 249 5.28 13.37 28.05
N SER A 250 4.96 12.13 27.64
CA SER A 250 4.07 11.21 28.38
C SER A 250 4.86 10.16 29.18
N GLY A 251 4.20 9.48 30.12
CA GLY A 251 4.81 8.45 30.98
C GLY A 251 5.42 7.25 30.21
N PRO A 252 6.41 6.55 30.81
CA PRO A 252 7.21 5.52 30.13
C PRO A 252 6.42 4.28 29.69
N GLU A 253 5.30 3.97 30.34
CA GLU A 253 4.43 2.82 30.02
C GLU A 253 3.62 3.05 28.73
N TYR A 254 3.03 4.24 28.59
CA TYR A 254 2.35 4.69 27.36
C TYR A 254 3.32 4.76 26.16
N ARG A 255 4.57 5.12 26.42
CA ARG A 255 5.62 5.19 25.39
C ARG A 255 5.92 3.85 24.75
N LYS A 256 5.98 2.76 25.53
CA LYS A 256 6.31 1.40 25.02
C LYS A 256 5.22 0.82 24.11
N LEU A 257 3.96 0.96 24.51
CA LEU A 257 2.82 0.46 23.72
C LEU A 257 2.73 1.16 22.35
N ASN A 258 3.01 2.45 22.31
CA ASN A 258 2.88 3.24 21.09
C ASN A 258 4.15 3.25 20.21
N GLN A 259 5.29 2.78 20.73
CA GLN A 259 6.56 2.72 19.99
C GLN A 259 6.54 1.67 18.88
N SER A 260 5.95 0.48 19.09
CA SER A 260 5.85 -0.54 18.04
C SER A 260 5.00 -0.07 16.87
N LEU A 261 3.81 0.47 17.17
CA LEU A 261 2.90 1.07 16.19
C LEU A 261 3.58 2.17 15.39
N ASN A 262 4.29 3.10 16.07
CA ASN A 262 5.02 4.17 15.39
C ASN A 262 6.03 3.60 14.36
N THR A 263 6.74 2.52 14.70
CA THR A 263 7.66 1.86 13.77
C THR A 263 6.96 1.32 12.51
N ILE A 264 5.80 0.67 12.66
CA ILE A 264 5.03 0.12 11.51
C ILE A 264 4.62 1.24 10.57
N ILE A 265 4.12 2.33 11.15
CA ILE A 265 3.55 3.43 10.38
C ILE A 265 4.65 4.25 9.72
N VAL A 266 5.75 4.51 10.43
CA VAL A 266 6.94 5.15 9.86
C VAL A 266 7.50 4.32 8.71
N SER A 267 7.59 2.99 8.86
CA SER A 267 7.96 2.08 7.77
C SER A 267 7.03 2.21 6.56
N HIS A 268 5.71 2.21 6.78
CA HIS A 268 4.70 2.37 5.73
C HIS A 268 4.77 3.74 5.04
N ILE A 269 5.08 4.80 5.78
CA ILE A 269 5.25 6.16 5.26
C ILE A 269 6.47 6.25 4.37
N PHE A 270 7.62 5.76 4.85
CA PHE A 270 8.84 5.72 4.04
C PHE A 270 8.56 4.92 2.75
N GLY A 271 7.75 3.85 2.88
CA GLY A 271 6.92 3.19 1.86
C GLY A 271 6.59 4.01 0.64
N TRP A 272 5.53 4.76 0.88
CA TRP A 272 4.89 5.57 -0.10
C TRP A 272 5.78 6.71 -0.55
N PHE A 273 6.54 7.33 0.36
CA PHE A 273 7.37 8.47 0.01
C PHE A 273 8.45 8.11 -1.01
N LEU A 274 9.17 6.99 -0.85
CA LEU A 274 10.14 6.59 -1.86
C LEU A 274 9.45 6.16 -3.16
N THR A 275 8.32 5.48 -3.09
CA THR A 275 7.54 5.11 -4.29
C THR A 275 7.16 6.36 -5.10
N MET A 276 6.74 7.43 -4.43
CA MET A 276 6.43 8.72 -5.06
C MET A 276 7.67 9.36 -5.68
N ILE A 277 8.81 9.37 -4.96
CA ILE A 277 10.07 9.93 -5.48
C ILE A 277 10.50 9.17 -6.74
N VAL A 278 10.52 7.83 -6.70
CA VAL A 278 10.93 6.99 -7.82
C VAL A 278 10.01 7.20 -9.03
N THR A 279 8.70 7.22 -8.80
CA THR A 279 7.72 7.42 -9.88
C THR A 279 7.79 8.83 -10.47
N PHE A 280 8.03 9.84 -9.63
CA PHE A 280 8.21 11.22 -10.07
C PHE A 280 9.51 11.40 -10.86
N ALA A 281 10.63 10.90 -10.33
CA ALA A 281 11.92 10.89 -11.02
C ALA A 281 11.83 10.19 -12.37
N ALA A 282 11.14 9.04 -12.42
CA ALA A 282 10.88 8.32 -13.66
C ALA A 282 10.09 9.13 -14.68
N THR A 283 9.06 9.83 -14.23
CA THR A 283 8.24 10.66 -15.10
C THR A 283 9.06 11.82 -15.67
N ILE A 284 9.95 12.43 -14.86
CA ILE A 284 10.87 13.47 -15.33
C ILE A 284 11.86 12.91 -16.35
N LEU A 285 12.52 11.79 -16.03
CA LEU A 285 13.49 11.15 -16.92
C LEU A 285 12.86 10.75 -18.26
N VAL A 286 11.64 10.21 -18.24
CA VAL A 286 10.89 9.93 -19.46
C VAL A 286 10.55 11.22 -20.19
N LYS A 287 10.06 12.26 -19.50
CA LYS A 287 9.68 13.53 -20.14
C LYS A 287 10.86 14.26 -20.76
N SER A 288 12.05 14.21 -20.17
CA SER A 288 13.27 14.80 -20.73
C SER A 288 13.73 14.14 -22.03
N GLU A 289 13.28 12.92 -22.34
CA GLU A 289 13.56 12.24 -23.61
C GLU A 289 12.54 12.56 -24.73
N TRP A 290 11.48 13.32 -24.43
CA TRP A 290 10.41 13.67 -25.38
C TRP A 290 10.34 15.17 -25.74
N VAL A 291 11.24 15.99 -25.20
CA VAL A 291 11.40 17.38 -25.66
C VAL A 291 12.55 17.37 -26.69
N PRO A 292 12.27 17.58 -27.99
CA PRO A 292 13.32 17.72 -29.00
C PRO A 292 14.20 18.95 -28.75
#